data_AF-A0A7X5SDB1-F1
#
_entry.id   AF-A0A7X5SDB1-F1
#
_cell.length_a   1.000
_cell.length_b   1.000
_cell.length_c   1.000
_cell.angle_alpha   90.00
_cell.angle_beta   90.00
_cell.angle_gamma   90.00
#
_symmetry.space_group_name_H-M   'P 1'
#
loop_
_entity.id
_entity.type
_entity.pdbx_description
1 polymer ?
#
loop_
_entity_poly.entity_id
_entity_poly.type
_entity_poly.pdbx_seq_one_letter_code
_entity_poly.pdbx_strand_id
1 'polypeptide(L)' 'MRLTRSHVALPLHCDQEVTLPEESANHLLRVLRLREGDACVLFNGDGSDYHARITLAGKREARALVER' A
#
# COMPACT_ATOMS: atom_id res chain seq x y z
N MET A 1 -9.41 -4.61 -14.92
CA MET A 1 -8.17 -5.01 -14.22
C MET A 1 -8.42 -4.87 -12.73
N ARG A 2 -8.24 -5.92 -11.93
CA ARG A 2 -8.50 -5.91 -10.48
C ARG A 2 -7.26 -5.40 -9.77
N LEU A 3 -7.36 -4.26 -9.09
CA LEU A 3 -6.28 -3.76 -8.23
C LEU A 3 -6.12 -4.66 -7.01
N THR A 4 -4.88 -4.87 -6.58
CA THR A 4 -4.60 -5.70 -5.42
C THR A 4 -4.89 -4.94 -4.13
N ARG A 5 -5.65 -5.56 -3.24
CA ARG A 5 -6.00 -5.01 -1.93
C ARG A 5 -5.06 -5.56 -0.87
N SER A 6 -4.48 -4.69 -0.05
CA SER A 6 -3.59 -5.05 1.04
C SER A 6 -4.10 -4.44 2.34
N HIS A 7 -4.17 -5.28 3.37
CA HIS A 7 -4.58 -4.83 4.69
C HIS A 7 -3.41 -4.09 5.36
N VAL A 8 -3.71 -2.95 5.97
CA VAL A 8 -2.76 -2.18 6.78
C VAL A 8 -3.43 -1.76 8.08
N ALA A 9 -2.82 -2.13 9.22
CA ALA A 9 -3.31 -1.78 10.55
C ALA A 9 -2.90 -0.35 10.95
N LEU A 10 -3.17 0.62 10.08
CA LEU A 10 -2.75 2.02 10.22
C LEU A 10 -3.92 2.94 9.82
N PRO A 11 -4.03 4.14 10.40
CA PRO A 11 -4.98 5.15 9.93
C PRO A 11 -4.63 5.60 8.50
N LEU A 12 -5.61 5.49 7.59
CA LEU A 12 -5.49 5.88 6.19
C LEU A 12 -6.25 7.19 5.94
N HIS A 13 -5.59 8.14 5.31
CA HIS A 13 -6.12 9.43 4.88
C HIS A 13 -5.69 9.71 3.45
N CYS A 14 -6.54 10.39 2.68
CA CYS A 14 -6.22 10.83 1.33
C CYS A 14 -5.06 11.84 1.34
N ASP A 15 -4.25 11.83 0.28
CA ASP A 15 -3.06 12.67 0.08
C ASP A 15 -1.96 12.49 1.15
N GLN A 16 -1.95 11.36 1.86
CA GLN A 16 -0.91 11.06 2.84
C GLN A 16 0.03 9.96 2.34
N GLU A 17 1.33 10.12 2.60
CA GLU A 17 2.30 9.03 2.44
C GLU A 17 2.34 8.18 3.72
N VAL A 18 2.10 6.88 3.59
CA VAL A 18 2.19 5.92 4.68
C VAL A 18 3.35 4.97 4.48
N THR A 19 4.10 4.75 5.56
CA THR A 19 5.07 3.65 5.62
C THR A 19 4.31 2.35 5.82
N LEU A 20 4.44 1.44 4.87
CA LEU A 20 3.78 0.15 4.92
C LEU A 20 4.43 -0.71 6.02
N PRO A 21 3.64 -1.43 6.83
CA PRO A 21 4.18 -2.40 7.77
C PRO A 21 4.91 -3.51 7.01
N GLU A 22 5.89 -4.14 7.66
CA GLU A 22 6.74 -5.16 7.03
C GLU A 22 5.93 -6.31 6.42
N GLU A 23 4.82 -6.71 7.04
CA GLU A 23 3.93 -7.76 6.53
C GLU A 23 3.27 -7.36 5.20
N SER A 24 2.63 -6.19 5.15
CA SER A 24 1.99 -5.66 3.95
C SER A 24 3.02 -5.37 2.86
N ALA A 25 4.18 -4.81 3.22
CA ALA A 25 5.29 -4.56 2.31
C ALA A 25 5.83 -5.87 1.70
N ASN A 26 6.03 -6.91 2.52
CA ASN A 26 6.47 -8.22 2.03
C ASN A 26 5.45 -8.83 1.06
N HIS A 27 4.16 -8.76 1.37
CA HIS A 27 3.12 -9.24 0.46
C HIS A 27 3.16 -8.46 -0.87
N LEU A 28 3.16 -7.13 -0.81
CA LEU A 28 3.14 -6.25 -1.99
C LEU A 28 4.41 -6.42 -2.86
N LEU A 29 5.59 -6.48 -2.25
CA LEU A 29 6.86 -6.51 -2.97
C LEU A 29 7.36 -7.92 -3.32
N ARG A 30 7.16 -8.93 -2.47
CA ARG A 30 7.67 -10.29 -2.72
C ARG A 30 6.67 -11.16 -3.46
N VAL A 31 5.40 -11.13 -3.05
CA VAL A 31 4.36 -11.99 -3.62
C VAL A 31 3.80 -11.36 -4.88
N LEU A 32 3.35 -10.11 -4.78
CA LEU A 32 2.73 -9.39 -5.89
C LEU A 32 3.75 -8.72 -6.80
N ARG A 33 4.99 -8.55 -6.32
CA ARG A 33 6.12 -7.98 -7.07
C ARG A 33 5.86 -6.57 -7.59
N LEU A 34 5.07 -5.79 -6.85
CA LEU A 34 4.84 -4.38 -7.13
C LEU A 34 6.14 -3.59 -6.99
N ARG A 35 6.25 -2.53 -7.77
CA ARG A 35 7.40 -1.63 -7.80
C ARG A 35 6.94 -0.20 -7.56
N GLU A 36 7.90 0.70 -7.42
CA GLU A 36 7.66 2.13 -7.38
C GLU A 36 6.85 2.56 -8.62
N GLY A 37 5.75 3.27 -8.39
CA GLY A 37 4.79 3.70 -9.41
C GLY A 37 3.58 2.78 -9.60
N ASP A 38 3.61 1.55 -9.10
CA ASP A 38 2.46 0.63 -9.17
C ASP A 38 1.32 1.08 -8.25
N ALA A 39 0.09 0.89 -8.75
CA ALA A 39 -1.13 1.17 -8.01
C ALA A 39 -1.58 -0.06 -7.20
N CYS A 40 -1.98 0.19 -5.96
CA CYS A 40 -2.57 -0.79 -5.06
C CYS A 40 -3.76 -0.18 -4.32
N VAL A 41 -4.50 -1.00 -3.58
CA VAL A 41 -5.57 -0.55 -2.70
C VAL A 41 -5.18 -0.93 -1.28
N LEU A 42 -5.17 0.04 -0.37
CA LEU A 42 -4.95 -0.16 1.05
C LEU A 42 -6.30 -0.11 1.76
N PHE A 43 -6.49 -0.98 2.73
CA PHE A 43 -7.68 -0.94 3.58
C PHE A 43 -7.27 -1.26 5.02
N ASN A 44 -7.92 -0.57 5.97
CA ASN A 44 -7.65 -0.68 7.40
C ASN A 44 -8.81 -1.32 8.18
N GLY A 45 -9.81 -1.86 7.49
CA GLY A 45 -11.00 -2.47 8.11
C GLY A 45 -12.12 -1.49 8.45
N ASP A 46 -11.98 -0.20 8.10
CA ASP A 46 -13.01 0.83 8.30
C ASP A 46 -14.20 0.71 7.31
N GLY A 47 -14.15 -0.27 6.40
CA GLY A 47 -15.12 -0.45 5.33
C GLY A 47 -14.84 0.38 4.07
N SER A 48 -13.78 1.20 4.10
CA SER A 48 -13.32 2.00 2.96
C SER A 48 -12.08 1.39 2.30
N ASP A 49 -12.04 1.49 0.97
CA ASP A 49 -10.93 1.09 0.12
C ASP A 49 -10.18 2.33 -0.36
N TYR A 50 -8.90 2.44 0.00
CA TYR A 50 -8.08 3.59 -0.33
C TYR A 50 -7.14 3.23 -1.47
N HIS A 51 -7.27 3.92 -2.61
CA HIS A 51 -6.31 3.85 -3.69
C HIS A 51 -4.97 4.41 -3.23
N ALA A 52 -3.91 3.64 -3.40
CA ALA A 52 -2.57 4.05 -3.09
C ALA A 52 -1.60 3.71 -4.23
N ARG A 53 -0.47 4.39 -4.25
CA ARG A 53 0.62 4.13 -5.19
C ARG A 53 1.90 3.90 -4.43
N ILE A 54 2.64 2.85 -4.77
CA ILE A 54 3.94 2.60 -4.15
C ILE A 54 4.89 3.73 -4.54
N THR A 55 5.34 4.53 -3.56
CA THR A 55 6.32 5.60 -3.77
C THR A 55 7.73 5.12 -3.49
N LEU A 56 7.88 4.14 -2.59
CA LEU A 56 9.16 3.53 -2.25
C LEU A 56 9.01 2.01 -2.12
N ALA A 57 9.84 1.26 -2.85
CA ALA A 57 9.89 -0.20 -2.79
C ALA A 57 11.29 -0.70 -2.37
N GLY A 58 11.61 -0.51 -1.10
CA GLY A 58 12.89 -0.92 -0.54
C GLY A 58 12.90 -2.36 0.00
N LYS A 59 14.10 -2.88 0.25
CA LYS A 59 14.31 -4.22 0.82
C LYS A 59 13.96 -4.31 2.31
N ARG A 60 13.91 -3.16 2.99
CA ARG A 60 13.65 -3.01 4.43
C ARG A 60 12.47 -2.07 4.75
N GLU A 61 12.12 -1.20 3.82
CA GLU A 61 11.10 -0.18 4.00
C GLU A 61 10.31 -0.05 2.70
N ALA A 62 8.99 0.07 2.80
CA ALA A 62 8.13 0.37 1.68
C ALA A 62 7.18 1.51 2.05
N ARG A 63 6.89 2.37 1.09
CA ARG A 63 5.97 3.50 1.27
C ARG A 63 4.96 3.55 0.16
N ALA A 64 3.78 3.99 0.51
CA ALA A 64 2.70 4.20 -0.43
C ALA A 64 2.03 5.55 -0.18
N LEU A 65 1.78 6.29 -1.26
CA LEU A 65 0.98 7.50 -1.25
C LEU A 65 -0.49 7.12 -1.43
N VAL A 66 -1.34 7.51 -0.50
CA VAL A 66 -2.78 7.32 -0.59
C VAL A 66 -3.37 8.45 -1.43
N GLU A 67 -3.96 8.12 -2.57
CA GLU A 67 -4.50 9.10 -3.53
C GLU A 67 -6.00 9.39 -3.30
N ARG A 68 -6.82 8.39 -2.90
CA ARG A 68 -8.24 8.56 -2.51
C ARG A 68 -8.90 7.29 -2.00
#